data_AF-A0A8T3QG11-F1
#
_entry.id   AF-A0A8T3QG11-F1
#
_cell.length_a   1.000
_cell.length_b   1.000
_cell.length_c   1.000
_cell.angle_alpha   90.00
_cell.angle_beta   90.00
_cell.angle_gamma   90.00
#
_symmetry.space_group_name_H-M   'P 1'
#
loop_
_entity.id
_entity.type
_entity.pdbx_description
1 polymer ?
#
loop_
_entity_poly.entity_id
_entity_poly.type
_entity_poly.pdbx_seq_one_letter_code
_entity_poly.pdbx_strand_id
1 'polypeptide(L)'
;MSLSDEDLRRALAERSATVMRTGSEEPDRRLGPIARAIATSPTIGRREPLPGARSDWALLPRVAAVIVIAFLGLLAIKLPPSPSGDASTTPRITRTVAPSSQSVAPTPTAVAPAAAPFRIVGCEDLEFSAVRCAAVVARARESALPPLRAEDITAATVARPEVDYTIRASFPIAAVSFALVGGGSAEVEVRCGLPGNSDRACNPNAAIFVRGGIDQDVPCAGEAPEHACATLPPSPRPASIKAAEPLRVSVFDLPLDHLGRYEILIGIARLPDGVMVERSARLADTRPTTLWIDDGVAIDVRSDISGRPPIGSVYRDPYDGPEPVKVYLVFDVVELKPGAVLQVRDLVVR
;
A
#
# COMPACT_ATOMS: atom_id res chain seq x y z
N MET A 1 -3.58 19.78 -51.29
CA MET A 1 -3.28 18.43 -51.81
C MET A 1 -3.21 17.51 -50.62
N SER A 2 -4.06 16.49 -50.54
CA SER A 2 -4.00 15.44 -49.53
C SER A 2 -3.08 14.32 -50.01
N LEU A 3 -2.08 13.95 -49.21
CA LEU A 3 -1.37 12.68 -49.40
C LEU A 3 -2.32 11.52 -49.14
N SER A 4 -2.11 10.37 -49.79
CA SER A 4 -2.91 9.19 -49.51
C SER A 4 -2.50 8.55 -48.17
N ASP A 5 -3.42 7.78 -47.57
CA ASP A 5 -3.14 6.99 -46.36
C ASP A 5 -2.04 5.93 -46.61
N GLU A 6 -1.84 5.55 -47.88
CA GLU A 6 -0.78 4.63 -48.31
C GLU A 6 0.60 5.32 -48.41
N ASP A 7 0.66 6.58 -48.87
CA ASP A 7 1.88 7.39 -48.83
C ASP A 7 2.33 7.65 -47.38
N LEU A 8 1.36 7.90 -46.49
CA LEU A 8 1.63 8.10 -45.06
C LEU A 8 2.22 6.84 -44.42
N ARG A 9 1.67 5.66 -44.75
CA ARG A 9 2.22 4.36 -44.31
C ARG A 9 3.61 4.08 -44.87
N ARG A 10 3.86 4.39 -46.15
CA ARG A 10 5.19 4.22 -46.77
C ARG A 10 6.25 5.11 -46.10
N ALA A 11 5.93 6.40 -45.87
CA ALA A 11 6.82 7.34 -45.19
C ALA A 11 7.13 6.93 -43.72
N LEU A 12 6.18 6.32 -43.01
CA LEU A 12 6.40 5.78 -41.67
C LEU A 12 7.28 4.52 -41.66
N ALA A 13 7.13 3.64 -42.65
CA ALA A 13 7.96 2.44 -42.80
C ALA A 13 9.42 2.80 -43.10
N GLU A 14 9.67 3.74 -44.02
CA GLU A 14 11.01 4.22 -44.37
C GLU A 14 11.71 4.91 -43.17
N ARG A 15 10.95 5.67 -42.36
CA ARG A 15 11.46 6.24 -41.10
C ARG A 15 11.92 5.16 -40.12
N SER A 16 11.09 4.12 -39.92
CA SER A 16 11.40 3.01 -39.01
C SER A 16 12.65 2.23 -39.46
N ALA A 17 12.78 1.98 -40.77
CA ALA A 17 13.96 1.34 -41.35
C ALA A 17 15.25 2.18 -41.19
N THR A 18 15.13 3.51 -41.19
CA THR A 18 16.28 4.42 -41.01
C THR A 18 16.79 4.39 -39.56
N VAL A 19 15.90 4.42 -38.57
CA VAL A 19 16.25 4.42 -37.14
C VAL A 19 16.97 3.11 -36.73
N MET A 20 16.59 1.98 -37.31
CA MET A 20 17.24 0.68 -37.07
C MET A 20 18.68 0.59 -37.62
N ARG A 21 19.11 1.50 -38.51
CA ARG A 21 20.36 1.36 -39.27
C ARG A 21 21.52 2.22 -38.76
N THR A 22 21.28 3.13 -37.80
CA THR A 22 22.32 4.01 -37.22
C THR A 22 22.71 3.63 -35.78
N GLY A 23 22.20 2.51 -35.26
CA GLY A 23 22.38 2.08 -33.87
C GLY A 23 23.69 1.34 -33.58
N SER A 24 24.82 1.74 -34.15
CA SER A 24 26.12 1.11 -33.87
C SER A 24 27.32 1.99 -34.25
N GLU A 25 27.73 2.91 -33.36
CA GLU A 25 29.15 3.17 -33.04
C GLU A 25 29.32 4.14 -31.85
N GLU A 26 30.31 3.84 -31.00
CA GLU A 26 31.09 4.68 -30.08
C GLU A 26 30.40 5.65 -29.06
N PRO A 27 30.44 5.35 -27.74
CA PRO A 27 29.86 6.19 -26.69
C PRO A 27 30.90 6.93 -25.82
N ASP A 28 31.45 8.07 -26.27
CA ASP A 28 32.07 9.05 -25.36
C ASP A 28 32.06 10.51 -25.91
N ARG A 29 32.34 11.49 -25.04
CA ARG A 29 32.57 12.92 -25.32
C ARG A 29 31.40 13.71 -25.95
N ARG A 30 30.25 13.85 -25.26
CA ARG A 30 29.29 14.94 -25.60
C ARG A 30 28.43 15.57 -24.49
N LEU A 31 28.65 15.27 -23.20
CA LEU A 31 27.93 15.90 -22.07
C LEU A 31 28.44 17.32 -21.71
N GLY A 32 28.81 18.14 -22.71
CA GLY A 32 29.41 19.46 -22.52
C GLY A 32 28.43 20.65 -22.39
N PRO A 33 27.46 20.85 -23.33
CA PRO A 33 26.76 22.14 -23.44
C PRO A 33 25.33 22.19 -22.90
N ILE A 34 24.66 21.06 -22.67
CA ILE A 34 23.22 21.03 -22.34
C ILE A 34 22.91 21.69 -20.98
N ALA A 35 23.87 21.66 -20.04
CA ALA A 35 23.73 22.22 -18.69
C ALA A 35 23.64 23.76 -18.60
N ARG A 36 23.58 24.50 -19.72
CA ARG A 36 23.44 25.97 -19.74
C ARG A 36 22.12 26.51 -20.31
N ALA A 37 21.23 25.65 -20.82
CA ALA A 37 20.00 26.09 -21.50
C ALA A 37 18.78 26.36 -20.60
N ILE A 38 18.85 26.05 -19.29
CA ILE A 38 17.72 26.13 -18.35
C ILE A 38 17.68 27.50 -17.61
N ALA A 39 18.72 28.32 -17.73
CA ALA A 39 18.95 29.49 -16.89
C ALA A 39 18.29 30.82 -17.35
N THR A 40 17.28 30.80 -18.22
CA THR A 40 16.48 31.99 -18.58
C THR A 40 15.02 31.65 -18.92
N SER A 41 14.15 31.61 -17.91
CA SER A 41 12.70 31.70 -18.10
C SER A 41 12.22 33.12 -17.74
N PRO A 42 11.38 33.78 -18.56
CA PRO A 42 10.89 35.12 -18.26
C PRO A 42 9.92 35.12 -17.06
N THR A 43 9.99 36.16 -16.24
CA THR A 43 9.11 36.35 -15.09
C THR A 43 7.65 36.51 -15.53
N ILE A 44 6.81 35.52 -15.19
CA ILE A 44 5.36 35.62 -15.41
C ILE A 44 4.80 36.73 -14.52
N GLY A 45 4.07 37.67 -15.14
CA GLY A 45 3.56 38.87 -14.49
C GLY A 45 2.63 38.56 -13.30
N ARG A 46 2.87 39.25 -12.19
CA ARG A 46 2.05 39.22 -10.98
C ARG A 46 0.65 39.77 -11.32
N ARG A 47 -0.36 38.91 -11.40
CA ARG A 47 -1.77 39.35 -11.53
C ARG A 47 -2.25 39.87 -10.18
N GLU A 48 -2.84 41.05 -10.18
CA GLU A 48 -3.49 41.63 -9.00
C GLU A 48 -4.80 40.86 -8.68
N PRO A 49 -5.16 40.68 -7.40
CA PRO A 49 -6.42 40.05 -7.02
C PRO A 49 -7.60 40.96 -7.33
N LEU A 50 -8.62 40.42 -8.02
CA LEU A 50 -9.85 41.14 -8.32
C LEU A 50 -10.65 41.47 -7.04
N PRO A 51 -10.98 42.75 -6.77
CA PRO A 51 -11.84 43.11 -5.65
C PRO A 51 -13.31 42.80 -5.99
N GLY A 52 -13.98 41.95 -5.21
CA GLY A 52 -15.43 41.73 -5.38
C GLY A 52 -16.07 40.55 -4.66
N ALA A 53 -15.32 39.51 -4.29
CA ALA A 53 -15.88 38.31 -3.67
C ALA A 53 -16.24 38.52 -2.18
N ARG A 54 -17.47 38.97 -1.89
CA ARG A 54 -18.03 38.93 -0.54
C ARG A 54 -18.43 37.50 -0.18
N SER A 55 -17.89 36.98 0.92
CA SER A 55 -18.13 35.62 1.41
C SER A 55 -19.00 35.65 2.67
N ASP A 56 -20.32 35.57 2.52
CA ASP A 56 -21.29 35.59 3.62
C ASP A 56 -21.35 34.24 4.38
N TRP A 57 -20.29 33.94 5.13
CA TRP A 57 -20.17 32.73 5.98
C TRP A 57 -20.28 33.02 7.50
N ALA A 58 -20.72 34.22 7.87
CA ALA A 58 -20.69 34.73 9.25
C ALA A 58 -21.89 34.32 10.13
N LEU A 59 -22.35 33.05 10.09
CA LEU A 59 -23.56 32.63 10.82
C LEU A 59 -23.58 31.22 11.48
N LEU A 60 -22.42 30.58 11.70
CA LEU A 60 -22.36 29.27 12.42
C LEU A 60 -21.31 29.17 13.57
N PRO A 61 -21.49 29.89 14.70
CA PRO A 61 -20.78 29.52 15.94
C PRO A 61 -21.67 29.59 17.21
N ARG A 62 -22.82 28.88 17.26
CA ARG A 62 -23.69 28.84 18.47
C ARG A 62 -24.26 27.47 18.90
N VAL A 63 -24.04 26.38 18.16
CA VAL A 63 -24.64 25.06 18.48
C VAL A 63 -23.69 24.14 19.27
N ALA A 64 -22.36 24.29 19.11
CA ALA A 64 -21.37 23.36 19.65
C ALA A 64 -21.14 23.42 21.18
N ALA A 65 -21.75 24.36 21.90
CA ALA A 65 -21.39 24.69 23.29
C ALA A 65 -22.18 23.94 24.39
N VAL A 66 -23.19 23.15 24.04
CA VAL A 66 -24.18 22.64 25.02
C VAL A 66 -23.97 21.17 25.43
N ILE A 67 -23.27 20.37 24.62
CA ILE A 67 -23.22 18.90 24.78
C ILE A 67 -22.14 18.43 25.80
N VAL A 68 -21.13 19.25 26.09
CA VAL A 68 -19.93 18.83 26.86
C VAL A 68 -20.17 18.66 28.37
N ILE A 69 -21.22 19.26 28.94
CA ILE A 69 -21.43 19.32 30.40
C ILE A 69 -22.16 18.08 30.96
N ALA A 70 -22.74 17.22 30.12
CA ALA A 70 -23.59 16.10 30.55
C ALA A 70 -22.84 14.82 30.99
N PHE A 71 -21.54 14.69 30.73
CA PHE A 71 -20.82 13.40 30.83
C PHE A 71 -19.75 13.30 31.94
N LEU A 72 -19.66 14.30 32.83
CA LEU A 72 -18.56 14.43 33.81
C LEU A 72 -18.91 13.96 35.24
N GLY A 73 -19.91 13.10 35.41
CA GLY A 73 -20.61 12.96 36.69
C GLY A 73 -21.00 11.56 37.18
N LEU A 74 -20.42 10.44 36.70
CA LEU A 74 -20.76 9.10 37.24
C LEU A 74 -19.73 7.97 36.95
N LEU A 75 -18.51 8.02 37.53
CA LEU A 75 -17.57 6.88 37.46
C LEU A 75 -16.58 6.75 38.63
N ALA A 76 -17.07 6.88 39.87
CA ALA A 76 -16.29 6.64 41.09
C ALA A 76 -16.23 5.14 41.46
N ILE A 77 -15.65 4.30 40.59
CA ILE A 77 -15.47 2.87 40.88
C ILE A 77 -14.28 2.67 41.82
N LYS A 78 -14.52 2.15 43.02
CA LYS A 78 -13.47 1.70 43.94
C LYS A 78 -12.77 0.45 43.37
N LEU A 79 -11.53 0.60 42.93
CA LEU A 79 -10.65 -0.54 42.69
C LEU A 79 -10.18 -1.14 44.04
N PRO A 80 -10.15 -2.47 44.20
CA PRO A 80 -9.55 -3.12 45.36
C PRO A 80 -8.01 -2.99 45.32
N PRO A 81 -7.32 -3.07 46.48
CA PRO A 81 -5.86 -3.01 46.52
C PRO A 81 -5.23 -4.20 45.79
N SER A 82 -4.18 -3.93 45.02
CA SER A 82 -3.43 -4.97 44.30
C SER A 82 -2.56 -5.77 45.29
N PRO A 83 -2.60 -7.12 45.26
CA PRO A 83 -1.73 -7.93 46.11
C PRO A 83 -0.27 -7.86 45.62
N SER A 84 0.64 -7.49 46.52
CA SER A 84 2.08 -7.57 46.29
C SER A 84 2.53 -9.03 46.15
N GLY A 85 2.84 -9.47 44.93
CA GLY A 85 3.43 -10.77 44.66
C GLY A 85 4.96 -10.72 44.76
N ASP A 86 5.56 -11.66 45.50
CA ASP A 86 6.99 -11.70 45.78
C ASP A 86 7.87 -11.96 44.54
N ALA A 87 9.14 -11.56 44.65
CA ALA A 87 10.16 -11.72 43.61
C ALA A 87 10.48 -13.20 43.35
N SER A 88 9.85 -13.79 42.32
CA SER A 88 10.11 -15.16 41.90
C SER A 88 11.37 -15.26 41.02
N THR A 89 12.40 -15.96 41.52
CA THR A 89 13.67 -16.23 40.83
C THR A 89 13.44 -16.87 39.47
N THR A 90 13.82 -16.20 38.38
CA THR A 90 13.63 -16.71 37.01
C THR A 90 14.61 -17.85 36.70
N PRO A 91 14.15 -19.08 36.42
CA PRO A 91 15.05 -20.15 35.99
C PRO A 91 15.53 -19.89 34.56
N ARG A 92 16.83 -20.10 34.31
CA ARG A 92 17.45 -19.92 32.99
C ARG A 92 17.09 -21.08 32.05
N ILE A 93 15.88 -21.06 31.49
CA ILE A 93 15.41 -22.09 30.55
C ILE A 93 16.16 -21.98 29.22
N THR A 94 17.20 -22.80 29.05
CA THR A 94 17.85 -23.02 27.75
C THR A 94 16.91 -23.80 26.84
N ARG A 95 15.97 -23.10 26.19
CA ARG A 95 14.89 -23.70 25.41
C ARG A 95 15.41 -24.18 24.05
N THR A 96 16.00 -25.37 24.03
CA THR A 96 16.24 -26.12 22.78
C THR A 96 14.90 -26.33 22.09
N VAL A 97 14.69 -25.63 20.97
CA VAL A 97 13.48 -25.79 20.16
C VAL A 97 13.62 -27.10 19.39
N ALA A 98 13.07 -28.17 19.98
CA ALA A 98 12.81 -29.39 19.23
C ALA A 98 11.86 -29.06 18.06
N PRO A 99 12.03 -29.67 16.87
CA PRO A 99 11.13 -29.44 15.75
C PRO A 99 9.72 -29.86 16.14
N SER A 100 8.81 -28.90 16.27
CA SER A 100 7.41 -29.17 16.61
C SER A 100 6.79 -30.05 15.53
N SER A 101 6.42 -31.28 15.89
CA SER A 101 5.58 -32.16 15.07
C SER A 101 4.22 -31.52 14.88
N GLN A 102 4.08 -30.65 13.87
CA GLN A 102 2.82 -30.00 13.55
C GLN A 102 1.81 -31.08 13.16
N SER A 103 0.74 -31.20 13.94
CA SER A 103 -0.38 -32.08 13.59
C SER A 103 -0.94 -31.61 12.25
N VAL A 104 -0.90 -32.49 11.24
CA VAL A 104 -1.43 -32.18 9.91
C VAL A 104 -2.92 -31.86 10.05
N ALA A 105 -3.27 -30.59 9.87
CA ALA A 105 -4.65 -30.15 9.85
C ALA A 105 -5.38 -30.80 8.65
N PRO A 106 -6.68 -31.11 8.77
CA PRO A 106 -7.44 -31.63 7.64
C PRO A 106 -7.39 -30.64 6.47
N THR A 107 -7.10 -31.14 5.27
CA THR A 107 -6.93 -30.31 4.07
C THR A 107 -8.18 -29.44 3.85
N PRO A 108 -8.06 -28.10 3.79
CA PRO A 108 -9.22 -27.23 3.59
C PRO A 108 -9.83 -27.49 2.21
N THR A 109 -11.14 -27.78 2.20
CA THR A 109 -11.92 -27.98 0.97
C THR A 109 -11.89 -26.72 0.11
N ALA A 110 -11.85 -26.91 -1.21
CA ALA A 110 -11.87 -25.81 -2.17
C ALA A 110 -13.10 -24.91 -2.03
N VAL A 111 -12.97 -23.78 -1.35
CA VAL A 111 -13.85 -22.63 -1.55
C VAL A 111 -13.46 -22.03 -2.90
N ALA A 112 -14.19 -22.40 -3.96
CA ALA A 112 -14.08 -21.71 -5.23
C ALA A 112 -14.32 -20.20 -5.01
N PRO A 113 -13.58 -19.29 -5.66
CA PRO A 113 -13.79 -17.86 -5.50
C PRO A 113 -15.25 -17.56 -5.81
N ALA A 114 -15.95 -16.95 -4.85
CA ALA A 114 -17.39 -16.74 -4.94
C ALA A 114 -17.69 -15.95 -6.23
N ALA A 115 -18.36 -16.61 -7.18
CA ALA A 115 -18.82 -15.94 -8.39
C ALA A 115 -19.68 -14.74 -7.99
N ALA A 116 -19.49 -13.60 -8.67
CA ALA A 116 -20.27 -12.40 -8.37
C ALA A 116 -21.77 -12.75 -8.37
N PRO A 117 -22.55 -12.36 -7.35
CA PRO A 117 -23.97 -12.74 -7.24
C PRO A 117 -24.86 -12.09 -8.32
N PHE A 118 -24.27 -11.27 -9.18
CA PHE A 118 -24.87 -10.54 -10.28
C PHE A 118 -24.11 -10.80 -11.58
N ARG A 119 -24.78 -10.60 -12.72
CA ARG A 119 -24.18 -10.82 -14.05
C ARG A 119 -23.20 -9.69 -14.40
N ILE A 120 -22.03 -10.03 -14.94
CA ILE A 120 -21.08 -9.08 -15.54
C ILE A 120 -21.06 -9.26 -17.07
N VAL A 121 -20.94 -8.18 -17.84
CA VAL A 121 -20.85 -8.17 -19.33
C VAL A 121 -19.95 -7.02 -19.83
N GLY A 122 -19.45 -7.11 -21.07
CA GLY A 122 -18.71 -6.02 -21.75
C GLY A 122 -17.21 -5.95 -21.42
N CYS A 123 -16.69 -6.88 -20.62
CA CYS A 123 -15.26 -7.01 -20.35
C CYS A 123 -14.48 -7.51 -21.58
N GLU A 124 -15.16 -8.27 -22.43
CA GLU A 124 -14.73 -8.76 -23.73
C GLU A 124 -14.33 -7.63 -24.69
N ASP A 125 -15.08 -6.52 -24.72
CA ASP A 125 -14.83 -5.34 -25.58
C ASP A 125 -13.60 -4.51 -25.14
N LEU A 126 -13.03 -4.85 -23.99
CA LEU A 126 -11.80 -4.26 -23.41
C LEU A 126 -10.65 -5.26 -23.31
N GLU A 127 -10.81 -6.48 -23.86
CA GLU A 127 -9.84 -7.58 -23.78
C GLU A 127 -9.46 -7.96 -22.33
N PHE A 128 -10.38 -7.74 -21.36
CA PHE A 128 -10.12 -8.06 -19.96
C PHE A 128 -10.29 -9.56 -19.69
N SER A 129 -9.26 -10.19 -19.11
CA SER A 129 -9.40 -11.53 -18.54
C SER A 129 -10.47 -11.54 -17.44
N ALA A 130 -11.13 -12.68 -17.21
CA ALA A 130 -12.20 -12.78 -16.20
C ALA A 130 -11.75 -12.32 -14.79
N VAL A 131 -10.48 -12.54 -14.44
CA VAL A 131 -9.86 -12.07 -13.18
C VAL A 131 -9.74 -10.54 -13.15
N ARG A 132 -9.28 -9.92 -14.25
CA ARG A 132 -9.19 -8.45 -14.36
C ARG A 132 -10.57 -7.79 -14.39
N CYS A 133 -11.50 -8.39 -15.13
CA CYS A 133 -12.90 -8.01 -15.20
C CYS A 133 -13.54 -7.95 -13.80
N ALA A 134 -13.40 -9.00 -13.00
CA ALA A 134 -13.90 -9.04 -11.63
C ALA A 134 -13.25 -7.96 -10.73
N ALA A 135 -11.92 -7.75 -10.85
CA ALA A 135 -11.22 -6.72 -10.08
C ALA A 135 -11.67 -5.28 -10.44
N VAL A 136 -11.87 -5.00 -11.74
CA VAL A 136 -12.43 -3.71 -12.23
C VAL A 136 -13.80 -3.46 -11.62
N VAL A 137 -14.68 -4.46 -11.62
CA VAL A 137 -16.04 -4.33 -11.08
C VAL A 137 -16.07 -4.22 -9.56
N ALA A 138 -15.18 -4.93 -8.83
CA ALA A 138 -15.03 -4.78 -7.38
C ALA A 138 -14.58 -3.35 -7.02
N ARG A 139 -13.50 -2.86 -7.66
CA ARG A 139 -12.99 -1.50 -7.47
C ARG A 139 -14.05 -0.44 -7.81
N ALA A 140 -14.83 -0.62 -8.87
CA ALA A 140 -15.93 0.29 -9.22
C ALA A 140 -17.00 0.32 -8.13
N ARG A 141 -17.41 -0.85 -7.62
CA ARG A 141 -18.40 -1.00 -6.54
C ARG A 141 -17.96 -0.30 -5.25
N GLU A 142 -16.69 -0.43 -4.89
CA GLU A 142 -16.09 0.18 -3.70
C GLU A 142 -15.81 1.68 -3.86
N SER A 143 -15.56 2.14 -5.09
CA SER A 143 -15.35 3.57 -5.41
C SER A 143 -16.66 4.34 -5.60
N ALA A 144 -17.82 3.68 -5.55
CA ALA A 144 -19.12 4.32 -5.58
C ALA A 144 -19.35 5.19 -4.32
N LEU A 145 -20.20 6.21 -4.44
CA LEU A 145 -20.56 7.10 -3.33
C LEU A 145 -22.10 7.18 -3.20
N PRO A 146 -22.72 6.48 -2.22
CA PRO A 146 -22.10 5.56 -1.26
C PRO A 146 -21.58 4.27 -1.90
N PRO A 147 -20.64 3.55 -1.26
CA PRO A 147 -20.17 2.24 -1.73
C PRO A 147 -21.32 1.25 -1.87
N LEU A 148 -21.36 0.52 -2.99
CA LEU A 148 -22.45 -0.40 -3.31
C LEU A 148 -22.22 -1.77 -2.66
N ARG A 149 -23.28 -2.37 -2.11
CA ARG A 149 -23.21 -3.74 -1.57
C ARG A 149 -23.49 -4.75 -2.68
N ALA A 150 -22.98 -5.97 -2.55
CA ALA A 150 -23.10 -6.97 -3.62
C ALA A 150 -24.54 -7.46 -3.81
N GLU A 151 -25.31 -7.50 -2.72
CA GLU A 151 -26.73 -7.84 -2.67
C GLU A 151 -27.67 -6.77 -3.23
N ASP A 152 -27.19 -5.53 -3.40
CA ASP A 152 -27.96 -4.42 -4.00
C ASP A 152 -27.82 -4.36 -5.53
N ILE A 153 -26.98 -5.21 -6.13
CA ILE A 153 -26.64 -5.20 -7.57
C ILE A 153 -27.31 -6.40 -8.27
N THR A 154 -27.88 -6.17 -9.45
CA THR A 154 -28.48 -7.22 -10.32
C THR A 154 -27.63 -7.52 -11.54
N ALA A 155 -26.92 -6.52 -12.08
CA ALA A 155 -25.93 -6.66 -13.14
C ALA A 155 -24.90 -5.51 -13.10
N ALA A 156 -23.74 -5.75 -13.70
CA ALA A 156 -22.72 -4.73 -13.98
C ALA A 156 -22.31 -4.81 -15.46
N THR A 157 -22.43 -3.69 -16.18
CA THR A 157 -21.93 -3.54 -17.55
C THR A 157 -20.60 -2.80 -17.48
N VAL A 158 -19.54 -3.41 -18.00
CA VAL A 158 -18.22 -2.79 -18.15
C VAL A 158 -18.12 -2.22 -19.56
N ALA A 159 -17.71 -0.96 -19.68
CA ALA A 159 -17.60 -0.25 -20.95
C ALA A 159 -16.30 0.55 -21.05
N ARG A 160 -15.94 0.96 -22.26
CA ARG A 160 -14.84 1.91 -22.49
C ARG A 160 -15.22 3.27 -21.88
N PRO A 161 -14.38 3.88 -21.03
CA PRO A 161 -14.72 5.14 -20.40
C PRO A 161 -14.67 6.30 -21.41
N GLU A 162 -15.45 7.35 -21.16
CA GLU A 162 -15.23 8.63 -21.83
C GLU A 162 -13.91 9.24 -21.34
N VAL A 163 -13.07 9.71 -22.27
CA VAL A 163 -11.68 10.08 -21.94
C VAL A 163 -11.58 11.55 -21.55
N ASP A 164 -11.75 11.85 -20.25
CA ASP A 164 -11.40 13.15 -19.70
C ASP A 164 -9.88 13.31 -19.53
N TYR A 165 -9.27 14.08 -20.44
CA TYR A 165 -7.86 14.43 -20.46
C TYR A 165 -7.44 15.53 -19.46
N THR A 166 -8.37 16.14 -18.70
CA THR A 166 -8.02 17.23 -17.77
C THR A 166 -7.25 16.71 -16.54
N ILE A 167 -7.52 15.49 -16.10
CA ILE A 167 -6.93 14.86 -14.91
C ILE A 167 -5.61 14.16 -15.29
N ARG A 168 -4.49 14.86 -15.08
CA ARG A 168 -3.14 14.40 -15.50
C ARG A 168 -2.51 13.29 -14.66
N ALA A 169 -3.10 12.93 -13.52
CA ALA A 169 -2.51 11.99 -12.55
C ALA A 169 -3.11 10.57 -12.58
N SER A 170 -4.18 10.35 -13.34
CA SER A 170 -4.80 9.03 -13.47
C SER A 170 -5.52 8.86 -14.80
N PHE A 171 -5.35 7.68 -15.41
CA PHE A 171 -6.00 7.28 -16.65
C PHE A 171 -7.23 6.41 -16.34
N PRO A 172 -8.40 6.67 -16.94
CA PRO A 172 -9.54 5.78 -16.80
C PRO A 172 -9.33 4.52 -17.63
N ILE A 173 -9.69 3.36 -17.08
CA ILE A 173 -9.55 2.06 -17.74
C ILE A 173 -10.89 1.42 -18.12
N ALA A 174 -11.96 1.78 -17.40
CA ALA A 174 -13.32 1.31 -17.63
C ALA A 174 -14.32 2.31 -17.04
N ALA A 175 -15.50 2.42 -17.65
CA ALA A 175 -16.72 2.82 -16.96
C ALA A 175 -17.47 1.54 -16.55
N VAL A 176 -18.09 1.53 -15.38
CA VAL A 176 -18.90 0.40 -14.90
C VAL A 176 -20.28 0.91 -14.49
N SER A 177 -21.29 0.54 -15.26
CA SER A 177 -22.70 0.87 -15.00
C SER A 177 -23.35 -0.30 -14.25
N PHE A 178 -23.71 -0.07 -12.99
CA PHE A 178 -24.44 -1.03 -12.15
C PHE A 178 -25.95 -0.86 -12.29
N ALA A 179 -26.67 -1.97 -12.50
CA ALA A 179 -28.12 -2.02 -12.41
C ALA A 179 -28.54 -2.52 -11.01
N LEU A 180 -29.27 -1.71 -10.27
CA LEU A 180 -29.54 -1.92 -8.84
C LEU A 180 -30.89 -2.59 -8.58
N VAL A 181 -31.00 -3.27 -7.44
CA VAL A 181 -32.28 -3.77 -6.92
C VAL A 181 -33.22 -2.58 -6.70
N GLY A 182 -34.44 -2.67 -7.24
CA GLY A 182 -35.38 -1.56 -7.30
C GLY A 182 -35.34 -0.74 -8.61
N GLY A 183 -34.46 -1.07 -9.56
CA GLY A 183 -34.45 -0.49 -10.90
C GLY A 183 -33.68 0.83 -11.04
N GLY A 184 -32.96 1.25 -10.00
CA GLY A 184 -31.99 2.33 -10.10
C GLY A 184 -30.72 1.91 -10.86
N SER A 185 -29.86 2.86 -11.18
CA SER A 185 -28.53 2.61 -11.73
C SER A 185 -27.50 3.57 -11.14
N ALA A 186 -26.25 3.14 -11.12
CA ALA A 186 -25.11 3.96 -10.74
C ALA A 186 -23.94 3.68 -11.69
N GLU A 187 -23.24 4.71 -12.14
CA GLU A 187 -22.07 4.57 -13.00
C GLU A 187 -20.81 5.04 -12.27
N VAL A 188 -19.75 4.26 -12.36
CA VAL A 188 -18.46 4.55 -11.72
C VAL A 188 -17.32 4.36 -12.71
N GLU A 189 -16.51 5.40 -12.88
CA GLU A 189 -15.30 5.36 -13.68
C GLU A 189 -14.14 4.77 -12.86
N VAL A 190 -13.55 3.67 -13.34
CA VAL A 190 -12.38 3.04 -12.72
C VAL A 190 -11.12 3.71 -13.25
N ARG A 191 -10.53 4.58 -12.43
CA ARG A 191 -9.25 5.24 -12.72
C ARG A 191 -8.05 4.54 -12.08
N CYS A 192 -6.96 4.49 -12.83
CA CYS A 192 -5.66 3.96 -12.43
C CYS A 192 -4.62 5.07 -12.37
N GLY A 193 -3.85 5.10 -11.28
CA GLY A 193 -2.91 6.18 -10.98
C GLY A 193 -1.48 5.92 -11.44
N LEU A 194 -0.54 6.60 -10.78
CA LEU A 194 0.91 6.43 -10.94
C LEU A 194 1.37 4.97 -10.68
N PRO A 195 2.52 4.55 -11.25
CA PRO A 195 3.04 3.21 -11.06
C PRO A 195 3.35 2.91 -9.59
N GLY A 196 2.80 1.81 -9.07
CA GLY A 196 2.99 1.36 -7.68
C GLY A 196 1.86 0.44 -7.20
N ASN A 197 0.63 0.66 -7.67
CA ASN A 197 -0.54 -0.13 -7.29
C ASN A 197 -0.39 -1.62 -7.71
N SER A 198 -0.58 -2.55 -6.77
CA SER A 198 -0.72 -3.99 -7.02
C SER A 198 -2.02 -4.36 -7.73
N ASP A 199 -2.95 -3.42 -7.84
CA ASP A 199 -4.32 -3.63 -8.31
C ASP A 199 -4.41 -4.36 -9.67
N ARG A 200 -5.07 -5.53 -9.64
CA ARG A 200 -5.39 -6.38 -10.81
C ARG A 200 -6.27 -5.68 -11.83
N ALA A 201 -7.11 -4.72 -11.42
CA ALA A 201 -7.89 -3.90 -12.36
C ALA A 201 -6.94 -3.07 -13.23
N CYS A 202 -5.95 -2.43 -12.62
CA CYS A 202 -4.98 -1.58 -13.30
C CYS A 202 -3.93 -2.35 -14.09
N ASN A 203 -3.46 -3.49 -13.60
CA ASN A 203 -2.36 -4.24 -14.21
C ASN A 203 -2.71 -5.73 -14.42
N PRO A 204 -2.86 -6.22 -15.67
CA PRO A 204 -3.07 -7.66 -15.93
C PRO A 204 -1.84 -8.51 -15.54
N ASN A 205 -0.66 -7.90 -15.45
CA ASN A 205 0.58 -8.50 -14.95
C ASN A 205 0.91 -8.01 -13.52
N ALA A 206 -0.11 -7.67 -12.73
CA ALA A 206 0.00 -7.32 -11.32
C ALA A 206 0.90 -8.32 -10.58
N ALA A 207 1.65 -7.81 -9.62
CA ALA A 207 2.52 -8.59 -8.76
C ALA A 207 2.25 -8.23 -7.30
N ILE A 208 2.18 -9.25 -6.44
CA ILE A 208 2.13 -9.06 -5.00
C ILE A 208 3.50 -8.55 -4.57
N PHE A 209 3.56 -7.32 -4.08
CA PHE A 209 4.77 -6.74 -3.51
C PHE A 209 4.78 -6.89 -1.98
N VAL A 210 5.96 -6.71 -1.39
CA VAL A 210 6.13 -6.64 0.06
C VAL A 210 6.25 -5.17 0.46
N ARG A 211 5.33 -4.68 1.29
CA ARG A 211 5.44 -3.41 2.02
C ARG A 211 6.43 -3.59 3.18
N GLY A 212 7.70 -3.67 2.80
CA GLY A 212 8.85 -3.39 3.66
C GLY A 212 9.31 -1.94 3.49
N GLY A 213 10.55 -1.66 3.86
CA GLY A 213 11.13 -0.33 3.91
C GLY A 213 10.98 0.34 5.28
N ILE A 214 11.70 1.44 5.44
CA ILE A 214 11.59 2.40 6.53
C ILE A 214 11.28 3.74 5.87
N ASP A 215 10.50 4.58 6.55
CA ASP A 215 10.16 5.91 6.08
C ASP A 215 11.40 6.83 6.19
N GLN A 216 12.29 6.69 5.20
CA GLN A 216 13.50 7.50 5.03
C GLN A 216 13.14 8.81 4.34
N ASP A 217 12.60 9.75 5.11
CA ASP A 217 12.55 11.14 4.68
C ASP A 217 13.97 11.65 4.36
N VAL A 218 14.10 12.32 3.22
CA VAL A 218 15.39 12.86 2.77
C VAL A 218 15.69 14.13 3.59
N PRO A 219 16.77 14.17 4.39
CA PRO A 219 17.12 15.37 5.15
C PRO A 219 17.37 16.53 4.18
N CYS A 220 16.74 17.68 4.45
CA CYS A 220 16.76 18.82 3.54
C CYS A 220 18.20 19.34 3.34
N ALA A 221 18.61 19.53 2.08
CA ALA A 221 19.93 20.04 1.75
C ALA A 221 19.98 21.57 1.92
N GLY A 222 20.47 22.04 3.07
CA GLY A 222 20.71 23.46 3.34
C GLY A 222 20.73 23.79 4.82
N GLU A 223 20.83 25.10 5.11
CA GLU A 223 20.45 25.64 6.41
C GLU A 223 18.93 25.53 6.55
N ALA A 224 18.45 24.93 7.64
CA ALA A 224 17.02 24.68 7.81
C ALA A 224 16.27 26.03 7.93
N PRO A 225 15.12 26.22 7.23
CA PRO A 225 14.23 27.31 7.58
C PRO A 225 13.78 27.15 9.04
N GLU A 226 13.39 28.27 9.68
CA GLU A 226 12.97 28.31 11.10
C GLU A 226 11.78 27.39 11.44
N HIS A 227 11.19 26.73 10.44
CA HIS A 227 10.11 25.75 10.58
C HIS A 227 10.53 24.38 10.02
N ALA A 228 11.04 23.54 10.94
CA ALA A 228 10.89 22.09 10.93
C ALA A 228 11.37 21.32 9.68
N CYS A 229 12.66 21.41 9.36
CA CYS A 229 13.35 20.21 8.87
C CYS A 229 13.35 19.16 10.00
N ALA A 230 12.84 17.96 9.74
CA ALA A 230 12.74 16.93 10.77
C ALA A 230 14.11 16.33 11.11
N THR A 231 14.53 16.51 12.37
CA THR A 231 15.84 16.09 12.88
C THR A 231 15.97 14.57 12.86
N LEU A 232 16.97 14.03 12.16
CA LEU A 232 17.26 12.59 12.18
C LEU A 232 17.42 12.07 13.63
N PRO A 233 16.95 10.85 13.94
CA PRO A 233 17.11 10.29 15.28
C PRO A 233 18.61 10.19 15.64
N PRO A 234 18.98 10.45 16.90
CA PRO A 234 20.35 10.26 17.35
C PRO A 234 20.75 8.80 17.19
N SER A 235 22.00 8.56 16.77
CA SER A 235 22.50 7.21 16.53
C SER A 235 22.41 6.35 17.80
N PRO A 236 21.88 5.11 17.73
CA PRO A 236 21.77 4.24 18.89
C PRO A 236 23.10 4.02 19.62
N ARG A 237 23.05 3.91 20.94
CA ARG A 237 24.25 3.85 21.77
C ARG A 237 24.98 2.52 21.60
N PRO A 238 26.33 2.47 21.69
CA PRO A 238 27.10 1.23 21.48
C PRO A 238 26.68 0.05 22.38
N ALA A 239 26.22 0.32 23.61
CA ALA A 239 25.69 -0.71 24.50
C ALA A 239 24.35 -1.29 24.00
N SER A 240 23.50 -0.46 23.40
CA SER A 240 22.21 -0.86 22.82
C SER A 240 22.41 -1.63 21.52
N ILE A 241 23.32 -1.17 20.64
CA ILE A 241 23.75 -1.89 19.43
C ILE A 241 24.30 -3.28 19.79
N LYS A 242 25.11 -3.38 20.85
CA LYS A 242 25.65 -4.67 21.33
C LYS A 242 24.58 -5.60 21.93
N ALA A 243 23.42 -5.07 22.34
CA ALA A 243 22.31 -5.80 22.93
C ALA A 243 21.11 -5.97 21.97
N ALA A 244 21.26 -5.56 20.70
CA ALA A 244 20.27 -5.77 19.65
C ALA A 244 20.30 -7.22 19.14
N GLU A 245 19.13 -7.74 18.79
CA GLU A 245 18.92 -9.12 18.36
C GLU A 245 18.11 -9.06 17.05
N PRO A 246 18.76 -9.04 15.86
CA PRO A 246 18.08 -8.84 14.59
C PRO A 246 17.31 -10.10 14.17
N LEU A 247 16.05 -9.97 13.77
CA LEU A 247 15.30 -11.07 13.17
C LEU A 247 15.80 -11.30 11.75
N ARG A 248 16.12 -12.55 11.43
CA ARG A 248 16.51 -13.02 10.09
C ARG A 248 15.83 -14.35 9.81
N VAL A 249 15.02 -14.43 8.75
CA VAL A 249 14.34 -15.65 8.31
C VAL A 249 14.58 -15.85 6.82
N SER A 250 15.36 -16.87 6.47
CA SER A 250 15.77 -17.13 5.08
C SER A 250 14.64 -17.62 4.19
N VAL A 251 13.78 -18.50 4.73
CA VAL A 251 12.55 -19.00 4.10
C VAL A 251 11.48 -19.16 5.18
N PHE A 252 10.26 -18.74 4.89
CA PHE A 252 9.07 -18.95 5.70
C PHE A 252 7.91 -19.39 4.80
N ASP A 253 7.45 -20.62 4.98
CA ASP A 253 6.32 -21.18 4.23
C ASP A 253 5.04 -21.04 5.04
N LEU A 254 4.14 -20.17 4.58
CA LEU A 254 2.84 -19.94 5.19
C LEU A 254 1.72 -20.62 4.39
N PRO A 255 1.17 -21.77 4.82
CA PRO A 255 -0.02 -22.32 4.21
C PRO A 255 -1.21 -21.39 4.43
N LEU A 256 -2.04 -21.21 3.39
CA LEU A 256 -3.26 -20.41 3.44
C LEU A 256 -4.49 -21.32 3.36
N ASP A 257 -5.50 -20.99 4.16
CA ASP A 257 -6.65 -21.83 4.49
C ASP A 257 -8.00 -21.10 4.45
N HIS A 258 -8.02 -19.76 4.43
CA HIS A 258 -9.23 -18.94 4.34
C HIS A 258 -9.04 -17.65 3.50
N LEU A 259 -10.16 -16.99 3.18
CA LEU A 259 -10.16 -15.65 2.57
C LEU A 259 -10.29 -14.58 3.67
N GLY A 260 -9.69 -13.42 3.44
CA GLY A 260 -9.68 -12.28 4.38
C GLY A 260 -8.34 -12.06 5.07
N ARG A 261 -8.41 -11.52 6.29
CA ARG A 261 -7.30 -10.90 7.01
C ARG A 261 -6.37 -11.92 7.66
N TYR A 262 -5.12 -11.96 7.21
CA TYR A 262 -4.01 -12.64 7.88
C TYR A 262 -3.20 -11.66 8.73
N GLU A 263 -2.88 -12.08 9.95
CA GLU A 263 -1.91 -11.44 10.84
C GLU A 263 -1.06 -12.53 11.50
N ILE A 264 0.15 -12.76 10.96
CA ILE A 264 1.00 -13.90 11.32
C ILE A 264 2.29 -13.42 11.96
N LEU A 265 2.47 -13.75 13.25
CA LEU A 265 3.71 -13.49 13.99
C LEU A 265 4.85 -14.37 13.44
N ILE A 266 5.86 -13.74 12.86
CA ILE A 266 7.05 -14.40 12.29
C ILE A 266 8.13 -14.62 13.36
N GLY A 267 8.26 -13.67 14.29
CA GLY A 267 9.27 -13.73 15.32
C GLY A 267 9.35 -12.47 16.18
N ILE A 268 10.41 -12.44 16.98
CA ILE A 268 10.76 -11.33 17.87
C ILE A 268 12.16 -10.84 17.49
N ALA A 269 12.36 -9.53 17.51
CA ALA A 269 13.67 -8.90 17.39
C ALA A 269 13.92 -7.99 18.61
N ARG A 270 15.13 -7.46 18.74
CA ARG A 270 15.42 -6.30 19.60
C ARG A 270 16.07 -5.18 18.79
N LEU A 271 15.44 -4.02 18.75
CA LEU A 271 15.92 -2.83 18.07
C LEU A 271 16.82 -2.00 19.00
N PRO A 272 17.99 -1.53 18.56
CA PRO A 272 18.89 -0.73 19.38
C PRO A 272 18.27 0.65 19.66
N ASP A 273 18.06 0.97 20.94
CA ASP A 273 17.37 2.19 21.41
C ASP A 273 16.02 2.45 20.70
N GLY A 274 15.32 1.40 20.27
CA GLY A 274 14.04 1.49 19.56
C GLY A 274 14.12 1.96 18.10
N VAL A 275 15.31 2.07 17.53
CA VAL A 275 15.53 2.51 16.14
C VAL A 275 15.58 1.30 15.20
N MET A 276 14.75 1.33 14.15
CA MET A 276 14.77 0.35 13.05
C MET A 276 15.62 0.89 11.89
N VAL A 277 16.58 0.11 11.41
CA VAL A 277 17.49 0.46 10.30
C VAL A 277 17.34 -0.43 9.07
N GLU A 278 16.70 -1.59 9.19
CA GLU A 278 16.18 -2.36 8.06
C GLU A 278 14.88 -3.10 8.40
N ARG A 279 13.92 -3.06 7.46
CA ARG A 279 12.72 -3.89 7.45
C ARG A 279 12.50 -4.37 6.02
N SER A 280 12.86 -5.60 5.68
CA SER A 280 12.85 -6.12 4.31
C SER A 280 12.40 -7.58 4.26
N ALA A 281 11.80 -8.00 3.15
CA ALA A 281 11.59 -9.40 2.78
C ALA A 281 11.26 -9.48 1.28
N ARG A 282 11.18 -10.70 0.75
CA ARG A 282 10.81 -11.01 -0.64
C ARG A 282 9.75 -12.12 -0.66
N LEU A 283 8.95 -12.18 -1.71
CA LEU A 283 8.17 -13.39 -2.02
C LEU A 283 8.99 -14.30 -2.94
N ALA A 284 8.84 -15.61 -2.80
CA ALA A 284 9.47 -16.57 -3.70
C ALA A 284 8.85 -16.54 -5.11
N ASP A 285 7.54 -16.31 -5.16
CA ASP A 285 6.78 -15.98 -6.36
C ASP A 285 5.96 -14.72 -6.07
N THR A 286 6.09 -13.70 -6.92
CA THR A 286 5.32 -12.45 -6.83
C THR A 286 4.05 -12.48 -7.69
N ARG A 287 3.83 -13.54 -8.48
CA ARG A 287 2.63 -13.76 -9.30
C ARG A 287 2.05 -15.19 -9.11
N PRO A 288 1.81 -15.64 -7.86
CA PRO A 288 1.32 -16.98 -7.60
C PRO A 288 -0.03 -17.23 -8.30
N THR A 289 -0.14 -18.39 -8.95
CA THR A 289 -1.37 -18.80 -9.66
C THR A 289 -2.41 -19.42 -8.73
N THR A 290 -2.09 -19.59 -7.45
CA THR A 290 -2.89 -20.27 -6.43
C THR A 290 -3.54 -19.35 -5.40
N LEU A 291 -3.18 -18.07 -5.35
CA LEU A 291 -3.69 -17.10 -4.38
C LEU A 291 -3.67 -15.67 -4.95
N TRP A 292 -4.45 -14.77 -4.36
CA TRP A 292 -4.26 -13.33 -4.51
C TRP A 292 -4.32 -12.63 -3.17
N ILE A 293 -3.35 -11.74 -2.96
CA ILE A 293 -3.29 -10.84 -1.83
C ILE A 293 -3.50 -9.44 -2.37
N ASP A 294 -4.52 -8.77 -1.88
CA ASP A 294 -4.74 -7.38 -2.26
C ASP A 294 -3.78 -6.46 -1.50
N ASP A 295 -3.48 -5.31 -2.10
CA ASP A 295 -2.67 -4.24 -1.50
C ASP A 295 -1.19 -4.62 -1.12
N GLY A 296 -0.81 -5.88 -1.25
CA GLY A 296 0.53 -6.41 -0.98
C GLY A 296 0.79 -6.74 0.51
N VAL A 297 1.82 -7.56 0.74
CA VAL A 297 2.16 -8.11 2.07
C VAL A 297 2.89 -7.08 2.91
N ALA A 298 2.31 -6.59 4.00
CA ALA A 298 2.98 -5.67 4.92
C ALA A 298 3.81 -6.42 5.97
N ILE A 299 5.03 -5.91 6.22
CA ILE A 299 5.81 -6.28 7.40
C ILE A 299 5.46 -5.29 8.50
N ASP A 300 4.69 -5.71 9.49
CA ASP A 300 4.29 -4.88 10.62
C ASP A 300 5.20 -5.16 11.82
N VAL A 301 5.66 -4.11 12.50
CA VAL A 301 6.65 -4.18 13.58
C VAL A 301 6.11 -3.43 14.78
N ARG A 302 5.78 -4.19 15.83
CA ARG A 302 5.08 -3.70 17.01
C ARG A 302 5.98 -3.85 18.23
N SER A 303 6.04 -2.82 19.08
CA SER A 303 6.72 -2.95 20.38
C SER A 303 6.05 -4.03 21.23
N ASP A 304 6.85 -4.83 21.93
CA ASP A 304 6.34 -5.78 22.95
C ASP A 304 6.20 -5.13 24.33
N ILE A 305 6.49 -3.82 24.45
CA ILE A 305 6.29 -3.03 25.66
C ILE A 305 4.90 -2.38 25.60
N SER A 306 4.04 -2.72 26.56
CA SER A 306 2.68 -2.15 26.66
C SER A 306 2.71 -0.62 26.76
N GLY A 307 1.78 0.06 26.07
CA GLY A 307 1.67 1.52 26.06
C GLY A 307 2.67 2.25 25.16
N ARG A 308 3.55 1.55 24.44
CA ARG A 308 4.34 2.14 23.35
C ARG A 308 3.49 2.32 22.07
N PRO A 309 3.74 3.36 21.26
CA PRO A 309 3.12 3.51 19.95
C PRO A 309 3.75 2.53 18.92
N PRO A 310 3.13 2.39 17.72
CA PRO A 310 3.69 1.61 16.62
C PRO A 310 5.04 2.14 16.12
N ILE A 311 5.88 1.24 15.62
CA ILE A 311 7.23 1.57 15.11
C ILE A 311 7.10 1.93 13.62
N GLY A 312 6.62 3.15 13.37
CA GLY A 312 6.43 3.72 12.03
C GLY A 312 7.50 4.75 11.65
N SER A 313 7.58 5.85 12.40
CA SER A 313 8.44 6.99 12.05
C SER A 313 9.85 6.91 12.61
N VAL A 314 10.84 7.30 11.79
CA VAL A 314 12.24 7.52 12.20
C VAL A 314 12.39 8.69 13.19
N TYR A 315 11.42 9.60 13.28
CA TYR A 315 11.48 10.81 14.11
C TYR A 315 11.05 10.63 15.56
N ARG A 316 11.15 9.39 16.04
CA ARG A 316 10.94 9.01 17.43
C ARG A 316 12.19 9.36 18.25
N ASP A 317 12.01 9.98 19.42
CA ASP A 317 13.07 10.02 20.44
C ASP A 317 13.58 8.59 20.73
N PRO A 318 14.89 8.38 20.93
CA PRO A 318 15.46 7.05 21.20
C PRO A 318 14.98 6.53 22.56
N TYR A 319 14.71 5.23 22.67
CA TYR A 319 14.29 4.60 23.94
C TYR A 319 15.48 4.07 24.73
N ASP A 320 15.29 3.92 26.04
CA ASP A 320 16.37 3.51 26.92
C ASP A 320 16.66 2.00 26.85
N GLY A 321 17.61 1.64 25.99
CA GLY A 321 18.09 0.27 25.82
C GLY A 321 17.43 -0.46 24.64
N PRO A 322 17.75 -1.74 24.44
CA PRO A 322 17.19 -2.52 23.34
C PRO A 322 15.68 -2.72 23.52
N GLU A 323 14.88 -2.28 22.55
CA GLU A 323 13.43 -2.45 22.55
C GLU A 323 13.05 -3.81 21.95
N PRO A 324 12.37 -4.71 22.70
CA PRO A 324 11.83 -5.94 22.14
C PRO A 324 10.63 -5.64 21.24
N VAL A 325 10.63 -6.22 20.05
CA VAL A 325 9.58 -6.01 19.04
C VAL A 325 9.08 -7.33 18.46
N LYS A 326 7.78 -7.40 18.17
CA LYS A 326 7.14 -8.51 17.46
C LYS A 326 6.98 -8.14 15.99
N VAL A 327 7.37 -9.05 15.12
CA VAL A 327 7.33 -8.87 13.66
C VAL A 327 6.23 -9.75 13.08
N TYR A 328 5.29 -9.12 12.38
CA TYR A 328 4.13 -9.75 11.77
C TYR A 328 4.17 -9.61 10.24
N LEU A 329 3.62 -10.59 9.53
CA LEU A 329 3.10 -10.37 8.19
C LEU A 329 1.61 -10.07 8.29
N VAL A 330 1.18 -8.99 7.64
CA VAL A 330 -0.19 -8.49 7.67
C VAL A 330 -0.66 -8.26 6.24
N PHE A 331 -1.73 -8.95 5.83
CA PHE A 331 -2.24 -8.91 4.46
C PHE A 331 -3.67 -9.47 4.37
N ASP A 332 -4.33 -9.23 3.24
CA ASP A 332 -5.72 -9.65 3.00
C ASP A 332 -5.82 -10.50 1.72
N VAL A 333 -6.30 -11.74 1.87
CA VAL A 333 -6.38 -12.74 0.79
C VAL A 333 -7.77 -12.70 0.16
N VAL A 334 -7.85 -12.45 -1.15
CA VAL A 334 -9.13 -12.30 -1.88
C VAL A 334 -9.33 -13.34 -3.00
N GLU A 335 -8.31 -14.12 -3.32
CA GLU A 335 -8.42 -15.38 -4.10
C GLU A 335 -7.59 -16.46 -3.39
N LEU A 336 -8.11 -17.68 -3.28
CA LEU A 336 -7.40 -18.81 -2.69
C LEU A 336 -7.78 -20.11 -3.40
N LYS A 337 -6.79 -20.98 -3.64
CA LYS A 337 -6.95 -22.36 -4.12
C LYS A 337 -6.40 -23.33 -3.08
N PRO A 338 -6.90 -24.59 -3.01
CA PRO A 338 -6.43 -25.57 -2.04
C PRO A 338 -4.92 -25.74 -2.03
N GLY A 339 -4.32 -25.78 -0.84
CA GLY A 339 -2.87 -26.00 -0.68
C GLY A 339 -2.00 -24.84 -1.18
N ALA A 340 -2.54 -23.64 -1.37
CA ALA A 340 -1.73 -22.46 -1.64
C ALA A 340 -0.82 -22.15 -0.44
N VAL A 341 0.44 -21.81 -0.73
CA VAL A 341 1.45 -21.41 0.25
C VAL A 341 2.01 -20.07 -0.16
N LEU A 342 2.01 -19.09 0.76
CA LEU A 342 2.77 -17.87 0.62
C LEU A 342 4.19 -18.11 1.15
N GLN A 343 5.13 -18.36 0.24
CA GLN A 343 6.54 -18.49 0.61
C GLN A 343 7.23 -17.12 0.63
N VAL A 344 7.65 -16.70 1.82
CA VAL A 344 8.45 -15.50 2.07
C VAL A 344 9.92 -15.88 2.20
N ARG A 345 10.82 -15.01 1.74
CA ARG A 345 12.27 -15.22 1.70
C ARG A 345 13.02 -13.97 2.15
N ASP A 346 14.26 -14.16 2.59
CA ASP A 346 15.20 -13.09 2.94
C ASP A 346 14.61 -12.03 3.89
N LEU A 347 13.77 -12.43 4.86
CA LEU A 347 13.13 -11.50 5.79
C LEU A 347 14.15 -11.02 6.83
N VAL A 348 14.29 -9.71 6.98
CA VAL A 348 15.18 -9.04 7.92
C VAL A 348 14.44 -7.91 8.64
N VAL A 349 14.53 -7.88 9.97
CA VAL A 349 14.16 -6.71 10.80
C VAL A 349 15.27 -6.44 11.81
N ARG A 350 15.82 -5.22 11.80
CA ARG A 350 16.95 -4.78 12.64
C ARG A 350 17.03 -3.26 12.75
#